data_AF-A0A9W4TBA2-F1
#
_entry.id   AF-A0A9W4TBA2-F1
#
_cell.length_a   1.000
_cell.length_b   1.000
_cell.length_c   1.000
_cell.angle_alpha   90.00
_cell.angle_beta   90.00
_cell.angle_gamma   90.00
#
_symmetry.space_group_name_H-M   'P 1'
#
loop_
_entity.id
_entity.type
_entity.pdbx_description
1 polymer ?
#
loop_
_entity_poly.entity_id
_entity_poly.type
_entity_poly.pdbx_seq_one_letter_code
_entity_poly.pdbx_strand_id
1 'polypeptide(L)'
;EIKEIYFTSTPSGQTGLRVSLTFLATLKVLNTKIKIYHLNTLLLQAGKNKCISLLTIDSRESKYYAAIYEEKKCLLETQIISQETLKNLTKDFPDFSLMKDYQNVNFLTNFQELKSEFILLHDVEEIDY
;
A
#
# COMPACT_ATOMS: atom_id res chain seq x y z
N GLU A 1 -24.31 -11.04 4.73
CA GLU A 1 -23.19 -11.56 5.55
C GLU A 1 -21.87 -11.21 4.87
N ILE A 2 -20.86 -10.79 5.63
CA ILE A 2 -19.52 -10.43 5.10
C ILE A 2 -18.70 -11.71 4.94
N LYS A 3 -18.14 -11.94 3.75
CA LYS A 3 -17.35 -13.14 3.43
C LYS A 3 -15.86 -12.85 3.22
N GLU A 4 -15.54 -11.65 2.75
CA GLU A 4 -14.20 -11.25 2.31
C GLU A 4 -13.93 -9.85 2.85
N ILE A 5 -12.73 -9.67 3.39
CA ILE A 5 -12.22 -8.38 3.87
C ILE A 5 -10.92 -8.10 3.14
N TYR A 6 -10.83 -6.89 2.60
CA TYR A 6 -9.65 -6.39 1.91
C TYR A 6 -9.09 -5.24 2.72
N PHE A 7 -7.78 -5.25 2.97
CA PHE A 7 -7.11 -4.16 3.66
C PHE A 7 -5.72 -3.92 3.09
N THR A 8 -5.18 -2.75 3.37
CA THR A 8 -3.84 -2.37 2.93
C THR A 8 -3.01 -1.88 4.09
N SER A 9 -1.69 -2.00 3.96
CA SER A 9 -0.75 -1.44 4.93
C SER A 9 0.53 -0.97 4.26
N THR A 10 1.25 -0.10 4.97
CA THR A 10 2.65 0.23 4.68
C THR A 10 3.55 -0.49 5.70
N PRO A 11 4.84 -0.72 5.37
CA PRO A 11 5.79 -1.43 6.26
C PRO A 11 6.03 -0.85 7.66
N SER A 12 5.49 0.31 7.93
CA SER A 12 6.06 1.27 8.87
C SER A 12 5.00 2.02 9.65
N GLY A 13 3.75 1.95 9.19
CA GLY A 13 2.56 2.40 9.92
C GLY A 13 2.19 1.43 11.05
N GLN A 14 3.15 1.12 11.94
CA GLN A 14 3.03 0.10 12.99
C GLN A 14 1.78 0.28 13.86
N THR A 15 1.41 1.51 14.20
CA THR A 15 0.16 1.77 14.95
C THR A 15 -1.08 1.46 14.12
N GLY A 16 -1.17 1.92 12.88
CA GLY A 16 -2.32 1.67 12.00
C GLY A 16 -2.47 0.20 11.64
N LEU A 17 -1.34 -0.50 11.42
CA LEU A 17 -1.30 -1.94 11.20
C LEU A 17 -1.84 -2.69 12.42
N ARG A 18 -1.30 -2.44 13.63
CA ARG A 18 -1.77 -3.10 14.86
C ARG A 18 -3.27 -2.91 15.11
N VAL A 19 -3.78 -1.71 14.89
CA VAL A 19 -5.22 -1.43 15.01
C VAL A 19 -6.01 -2.28 14.01
N SER A 20 -5.60 -2.28 12.74
CA SER A 20 -6.25 -3.07 11.68
C SER A 20 -6.23 -4.57 11.98
N LEU A 21 -5.07 -5.10 12.37
CA LEU A 21 -4.90 -6.51 12.74
C LEU A 21 -5.79 -6.90 13.93
N THR A 22 -5.95 -6.02 14.93
CA THR A 22 -6.86 -6.26 16.07
C THR A 22 -8.31 -6.44 15.60
N PHE A 23 -8.79 -5.58 14.70
CA PHE A 23 -10.13 -5.73 14.13
C PHE A 23 -10.28 -7.02 13.33
N LEU A 24 -9.28 -7.33 12.48
CA LEU A 24 -9.28 -8.54 11.65
C LEU A 24 -9.28 -9.81 12.51
N ALA A 25 -8.46 -9.86 13.55
CA ALA A 25 -8.40 -10.96 14.51
C ALA A 25 -9.76 -11.15 15.20
N THR A 26 -10.37 -10.06 15.68
CA THR A 26 -11.70 -10.10 16.31
C THR A 26 -12.75 -10.67 15.36
N LEU A 27 -12.78 -10.22 14.11
CA LEU A 27 -13.73 -10.72 13.11
C LEU A 27 -13.48 -12.19 12.76
N LYS A 28 -12.22 -12.62 12.70
CA LYS A 28 -11.83 -14.00 12.42
C LYS A 28 -12.21 -14.96 13.56
N VAL A 29 -12.13 -14.51 14.81
CA VAL A 29 -12.61 -15.25 16.00
C VAL A 29 -14.13 -15.42 15.95
N LEU A 30 -14.87 -14.36 15.59
CA LEU A 30 -16.33 -14.42 15.47
C LEU A 30 -16.81 -15.25 14.27
N ASN A 31 -16.05 -15.25 13.17
CA ASN A 31 -16.35 -16.04 11.98
C ASN A 31 -15.07 -16.46 11.26
N THR A 32 -14.66 -17.71 11.50
CA THR A 32 -13.43 -18.30 10.94
C THR A 32 -13.46 -18.44 9.41
N LYS A 33 -14.65 -18.39 8.79
CA LYS A 33 -14.83 -18.51 7.33
C LYS A 33 -14.54 -17.22 6.57
N ILE A 34 -14.41 -16.08 7.27
CA ILE A 34 -14.08 -14.80 6.63
C ILE A 34 -12.67 -14.89 6.03
N LYS A 35 -12.54 -14.59 4.75
CA LYS A 35 -11.24 -14.49 4.06
C LYS A 35 -10.67 -13.09 4.20
N ILE A 36 -9.38 -12.99 4.48
CA ILE A 36 -8.68 -11.72 4.68
C ILE A 36 -7.63 -11.58 3.59
N TYR A 37 -7.67 -10.44 2.90
CA TYR A 37 -6.87 -10.15 1.73
C TYR A 37 -6.05 -8.89 1.97
N HIS A 38 -4.75 -8.95 1.72
CA HIS A 38 -3.79 -7.87 1.96
C HIS A 38 -3.17 -7.35 0.67
N LEU A 39 -2.91 -6.04 0.62
CA LEU A 39 -2.14 -5.39 -0.44
C LEU A 39 -1.26 -4.27 0.13
N ASN A 40 -0.11 -4.00 -0.49
CA ASN A 40 0.68 -2.82 -0.18
C ASN A 40 -0.11 -1.54 -0.52
N THR A 41 -0.16 -0.60 0.43
CA THR A 41 -0.88 0.67 0.27
C THR A 41 -0.35 1.53 -0.88
N LEU A 42 0.96 1.56 -1.12
CA LEU A 42 1.55 2.31 -2.23
C LEU A 42 1.14 1.73 -3.59
N LEU A 43 0.95 0.41 -3.68
CA LEU A 43 0.40 -0.24 -4.87
C LEU A 43 -1.08 0.12 -5.06
N LEU A 44 -1.88 0.13 -3.99
CA LEU A 44 -3.28 0.60 -4.09
C LEU A 44 -3.36 2.05 -4.58
N GLN A 45 -2.46 2.93 -4.12
CA GLN A 45 -2.36 4.30 -4.63
C GLN A 45 -1.97 4.33 -6.12
N ALA A 46 -1.01 3.51 -6.52
CA ALA A 46 -0.51 3.46 -7.90
C ALA A 46 -1.57 2.96 -8.90
N GLY A 47 -2.39 1.97 -8.53
CA GLY A 47 -3.31 1.34 -9.48
C GLY A 47 -2.53 0.64 -10.60
N LYS A 48 -2.94 0.86 -11.85
CA LYS A 48 -2.17 0.45 -13.05
C LYS A 48 -1.19 1.50 -13.56
N ASN A 49 -1.10 2.66 -12.90
CA ASN A 49 -0.30 3.76 -13.43
C ASN A 49 1.20 3.43 -13.45
N LYS A 50 1.89 4.09 -14.37
CA LYS A 50 3.34 4.23 -14.39
C LYS A 50 3.73 5.40 -13.48
N CYS A 51 4.13 5.10 -12.25
CA CYS A 51 4.31 6.13 -11.23
C CYS A 51 5.36 5.82 -10.16
N ILE A 52 5.89 6.88 -9.57
CA ILE A 52 6.54 6.88 -8.26
C ILE A 52 5.43 7.15 -7.23
N SER A 53 5.11 6.17 -6.40
CA SER A 53 4.07 6.24 -5.38
C SER A 53 4.69 6.58 -4.03
N LEU A 54 4.23 7.68 -3.43
CA LEU A 54 4.76 8.24 -2.19
C LEU A 54 3.70 8.40 -1.10
N LEU A 55 4.11 8.15 0.13
CA LEU A 55 3.41 8.60 1.33
C LEU A 55 4.37 9.36 2.24
N THR A 56 3.98 10.57 2.60
CA THR A 56 4.74 11.47 3.47
C THR A 56 4.77 10.93 4.89
N ILE A 57 5.97 10.84 5.49
CA ILE A 57 6.15 10.31 6.86
C ILE A 57 6.02 11.42 7.90
N ASP A 58 6.50 12.61 7.56
CA ASP A 58 6.58 13.74 8.48
C ASP A 58 5.96 15.00 7.87
N SER A 59 5.48 15.90 8.72
CA SER A 59 4.86 17.16 8.29
C SER A 59 5.83 18.12 7.60
N ARG A 60 7.13 17.83 7.60
CA ARG A 60 8.17 18.66 6.97
C ARG A 60 8.51 18.17 5.57
N GLU A 61 7.85 17.10 5.10
CA GLU A 61 8.09 16.48 3.80
C GLU A 61 9.55 16.07 3.59
N SER A 62 10.23 15.68 4.68
CA SER A 62 11.66 15.36 4.65
C SER A 62 11.91 13.89 4.30
N LYS A 63 10.95 13.01 4.64
CA LYS A 63 10.99 11.57 4.40
C LYS A 63 9.68 11.04 3.83
N TYR A 64 9.80 10.03 2.98
CA TYR A 64 8.68 9.40 2.29
C TYR A 64 8.83 7.89 2.32
N TYR A 65 7.72 7.16 2.47
CA TYR A 65 7.64 5.81 1.91
C TYR A 65 7.52 5.94 0.40
N ALA A 66 8.38 5.28 -0.34
CA ALA A 66 8.42 5.36 -1.79
C ALA A 66 8.52 3.97 -2.40
N ALA A 67 7.77 3.75 -3.47
CA ALA A 67 7.85 2.57 -4.34
C ALA A 67 7.60 3.00 -5.79
N ILE A 68 8.14 2.24 -6.74
CA ILE A 68 7.97 2.51 -8.18
C ILE A 68 7.14 1.40 -8.80
N TYR A 69 6.11 1.79 -9.54
CA TYR A 69 5.20 0.86 -10.20
C TYR A 69 5.03 1.19 -11.68
N GLU A 70 4.86 0.14 -12.47
CA GLU A 70 4.43 0.21 -13.88
C GLU A 70 3.46 -0.94 -14.13
N GLU A 71 2.21 -0.64 -14.54
CA GLU A 71 1.19 -1.65 -14.83
C GLU A 71 1.04 -2.70 -13.71
N LYS A 72 0.91 -2.21 -12.46
CA LYS A 72 0.83 -2.99 -11.20
C LYS A 72 2.12 -3.68 -10.76
N LYS A 73 3.13 -3.78 -11.63
CA LYS A 73 4.41 -4.42 -11.31
C LYS A 73 5.26 -3.50 -10.44
N CYS A 74 5.72 -4.03 -9.31
CA CYS A 74 6.71 -3.35 -8.47
C CYS A 74 8.07 -3.39 -9.17
N LEU A 75 8.61 -2.21 -9.51
CA LEU A 75 9.96 -2.05 -10.04
C LEU A 75 10.98 -1.77 -8.93
N LEU A 76 10.52 -1.09 -7.86
CA LEU A 76 11.31 -0.80 -6.68
C LEU A 76 10.41 -0.94 -5.45
N GLU A 77 10.79 -1.82 -4.54
CA GLU A 77 10.05 -2.08 -3.31
C GLU A 77 9.99 -0.87 -2.38
N THR A 78 9.04 -0.91 -1.44
CA THR A 78 8.80 0.19 -0.51
C THR A 78 10.03 0.44 0.36
N GLN A 79 10.57 1.65 0.28
CA GLN A 79 11.68 2.09 1.11
C GLN A 79 11.45 3.51 1.64
N ILE A 80 12.13 3.85 2.73
CA ILE A 80 12.14 5.22 3.25
C ILE A 80 13.20 6.01 2.50
N ILE A 81 12.80 7.07 1.80
CA ILE A 81 13.71 7.95 1.07
C ILE A 81 13.65 9.38 1.59
N SER A 82 14.75 10.11 1.44
CA SER A 82 14.80 11.55 1.69
C SER A 82 14.25 12.35 0.51
N GLN A 83 13.92 13.63 0.74
CA GLN A 83 13.57 14.56 -0.33
C GLN A 83 14.66 14.70 -1.40
N GLU A 84 15.94 14.63 -1.02
CA GLU A 84 17.06 14.67 -1.97
C GLU A 84 17.09 13.43 -2.86
N THR A 85 16.90 12.25 -2.26
CA THR A 85 16.82 10.99 -2.99
C THR A 85 15.64 10.99 -3.96
N LEU A 86 14.49 11.52 -3.54
CA LEU A 86 13.32 11.68 -4.40
C LEU A 86 13.63 12.54 -5.63
N LYS A 87 14.33 13.67 -5.48
CA LYS A 87 14.72 14.51 -6.61
C LYS A 87 15.58 13.76 -7.62
N ASN A 88 16.47 12.88 -7.17
CA ASN A 88 17.27 12.05 -8.07
C ASN A 88 16.41 10.98 -8.75
N LEU A 89 15.55 10.29 -7.97
CA LEU A 89 14.62 9.28 -8.48
C LEU A 89 13.71 9.84 -9.59
N THR A 90 13.18 11.06 -9.43
CA THR A 90 12.36 11.69 -10.47
C THR A 90 13.12 12.01 -11.75
N LYS A 91 14.46 12.16 -11.69
CA LYS A 91 15.29 12.35 -12.88
C LYS A 91 15.59 11.02 -13.57
N ASP A 92 15.77 9.96 -12.80
CA ASP A 92 16.02 8.61 -13.32
C ASP A 92 14.77 8.00 -13.98
N PHE A 93 13.58 8.48 -13.59
CA PHE A 93 12.28 8.04 -14.10
C PHE A 93 11.45 9.22 -14.66
N PRO A 94 11.91 9.89 -15.74
CA PRO A 94 11.28 11.12 -16.23
C PRO A 94 9.86 10.91 -16.79
N ASP A 95 9.56 9.71 -17.27
CA ASP A 95 8.24 9.34 -17.81
C ASP A 95 7.27 8.84 -16.74
N PHE A 96 7.68 8.78 -15.47
CA PHE A 96 6.84 8.31 -14.37
C PHE A 96 6.13 9.48 -13.70
N SER A 97 4.81 9.36 -13.55
CA SER A 97 4.04 10.32 -12.77
C SER A 97 4.38 10.23 -11.28
N LEU A 98 4.31 11.35 -10.57
CA LEU A 98 4.49 11.39 -9.12
C LEU A 98 3.12 11.32 -8.44
N MET A 99 2.82 10.23 -7.74
CA MET A 99 1.60 10.07 -6.94
C MET A 99 1.97 10.22 -5.47
N LYS A 100 1.37 11.16 -4.76
CA LYS A 100 1.73 11.50 -3.38
C LYS A 100 0.47 11.62 -2.53
N ASP A 101 0.48 11.04 -1.33
CA ASP A 101 -0.53 11.25 -0.28
C ASP A 101 -1.98 11.10 -0.75
N TYR A 102 -2.22 10.09 -1.59
CA TYR A 102 -3.49 9.76 -2.23
C TYR A 102 -4.11 10.89 -3.05
N GLN A 103 -3.32 11.89 -3.46
CA GLN A 103 -3.81 12.97 -4.29
C GLN A 103 -4.34 12.42 -5.62
N ASN A 104 -5.60 12.73 -5.92
CA ASN A 104 -6.31 12.30 -7.12
C ASN A 104 -6.44 10.77 -7.29
N VAL A 105 -6.39 10.00 -6.20
CA VAL A 105 -6.58 8.55 -6.25
C VAL A 105 -8.07 8.18 -6.32
N ASN A 106 -8.43 7.36 -7.31
CA ASN A 106 -9.73 6.70 -7.36
C ASN A 106 -9.65 5.30 -6.75
N PHE A 107 -9.92 5.21 -5.45
CA PHE A 107 -9.81 3.94 -4.71
C PHE A 107 -10.69 2.82 -5.27
N LEU A 108 -11.90 3.14 -5.74
CA LEU A 108 -12.81 2.13 -6.28
C LEU A 108 -12.22 1.51 -7.56
N THR A 109 -11.71 2.34 -8.46
CA THR A 109 -11.10 1.89 -9.71
C THR A 109 -9.85 1.08 -9.40
N ASN A 110 -8.94 1.62 -8.58
CA ASN A 110 -7.70 0.93 -8.24
C ASN A 110 -7.97 -0.41 -7.54
N PHE A 111 -8.95 -0.47 -6.63
CA PHE A 111 -9.36 -1.72 -5.99
C PHE A 111 -9.87 -2.75 -7.00
N GLN A 112 -10.77 -2.36 -7.92
CA GLN A 112 -11.29 -3.26 -8.95
C GLN A 112 -10.16 -3.81 -9.83
N GLU A 113 -9.20 -2.95 -10.19
CA GLU A 113 -8.08 -3.31 -11.03
C GLU A 113 -7.05 -4.20 -10.33
N LEU A 114 -6.84 -3.99 -9.03
CA LEU A 114 -5.84 -4.68 -8.23
C LEU A 114 -6.40 -5.87 -7.45
N LYS A 115 -7.69 -6.18 -7.56
CA LYS A 115 -8.35 -7.23 -6.76
C LYS A 115 -7.63 -8.58 -6.85
N SER A 116 -7.05 -8.91 -8.00
CA SER A 116 -6.25 -10.14 -8.21
C SER A 116 -4.89 -10.13 -7.53
N GLU A 117 -4.35 -8.95 -7.22
CA GLU A 117 -3.03 -8.77 -6.61
C GLU A 117 -3.07 -8.86 -5.08
N PHE A 118 -4.27 -8.85 -4.49
CA PHE A 118 -4.39 -9.04 -3.05
C PHE A 118 -4.05 -10.47 -2.66
N ILE A 119 -3.21 -10.60 -1.64
CA ILE A 119 -2.74 -11.89 -1.12
C ILE A 119 -3.70 -12.35 -0.03
N LEU A 120 -4.16 -13.60 -0.12
CA LEU A 120 -4.95 -14.24 0.93
C LEU A 120 -4.05 -14.54 2.12
N LEU A 121 -4.40 -14.01 3.30
CA LEU A 121 -3.75 -14.34 4.56
C LEU A 121 -4.42 -15.55 5.20
N HIS A 122 -3.63 -16.47 5.75
CA HIS A 122 -4.14 -17.60 6.52
C HIS A 122 -4.16 -17.24 8.00
N ASP A 123 -3.13 -16.54 8.45
CA ASP A 123 -3.05 -15.87 9.74
C ASP A 123 -2.87 -14.35 9.58
N VAL A 124 -3.48 -13.57 10.48
CA VAL A 124 -3.30 -12.11 10.54
C VAL A 124 -1.88 -11.73 10.95
N GLU A 125 -1.15 -12.65 11.58
CA GLU A 125 0.25 -12.50 11.99
C GLU A 125 1.25 -12.64 10.83
N GLU A 126 0.81 -13.04 9.63
CA GLU A 126 1.68 -13.18 8.44
C GLU A 126 2.27 -11.85 7.94
N ILE A 127 1.72 -10.71 8.38
CA ILE A 127 2.25 -9.40 8.04
C ILE A 127 3.22 -8.97 9.14
N ASP A 128 4.48 -9.33 8.94
CA ASP A 128 5.58 -8.86 9.76
C ASP A 128 6.41 -7.86 8.94
N TYR A 129 6.55 -6.64 9.46
CA TYR A 129 7.43 -5.62 8.91
C TYR A 129 8.37 -5.11 9.99
#